data_AF-A0A821VRA0-F1
#
_entry.id   AF-A0A821VRA0-F1
#
_cell.length_a   1.000
_cell.length_b   1.000
_cell.length_c   1.000
_cell.angle_alpha   90.00
_cell.angle_beta   90.00
_cell.angle_gamma   90.00
#
_symmetry.space_group_name_H-M   'P 1'
#
loop_
_entity.id
_entity.type
_entity.pdbx_description
1 polymer ?
#
loop_
_entity_poly.entity_id
_entity_poly.type
_entity_poly.pdbx_seq_one_letter_code
_entity_poly.pdbx_strand_id
1 'polypeptide(L)'
;MNYRAIILICMMFIICGAYAGTYEFEFGTNQGEVIHTSNGIILPFIYETNKYIPVPPRMRLSYVRVLVNSLSPPKVDFDSTLNKVNIRFSLTQITLSTYTIVGKAVRTQ
;
A
#
# COMPACT_ATOMS: atom_id res chain seq x y z
N MET A 1 -8.95 42.61 -25.51
CA MET A 1 -8.71 41.18 -25.26
C MET A 1 -8.34 41.04 -23.79
N ASN A 2 -9.28 40.54 -22.97
CA ASN A 2 -9.28 40.79 -21.52
C ASN A 2 -8.36 39.80 -20.78
N TYR A 3 -7.16 40.25 -20.42
CA TYR A 3 -6.15 39.54 -19.61
C TYR A 3 -6.73 38.88 -18.33
N ARG A 4 -7.82 39.43 -17.80
CA ARG A 4 -8.59 38.86 -16.67
C ARG A 4 -9.15 37.45 -16.96
N ALA A 5 -9.59 37.19 -18.20
CA ALA A 5 -10.10 35.88 -18.59
C ALA A 5 -8.99 34.83 -18.71
N ILE A 6 -7.79 35.24 -19.16
CA ILE A 6 -6.62 34.37 -19.27
C ILE A 6 -6.12 33.95 -17.88
N ILE A 7 -6.11 34.87 -16.90
CA ILE A 7 -5.72 34.58 -15.51
C ILE A 7 -6.68 33.59 -14.85
N LEU A 8 -7.99 33.72 -15.11
CA LEU A 8 -9.01 32.80 -14.60
C LEU A 8 -8.87 31.38 -15.16
N ILE A 9 -8.55 31.26 -16.46
CA ILE A 9 -8.30 29.97 -17.11
C ILE A 9 -7.01 29.34 -16.54
N CYS A 10 -5.95 30.12 -16.33
CA CYS A 10 -4.72 29.63 -15.71
C CYS A 10 -4.91 29.19 -14.26
N MET A 11 -5.78 29.83 -13.46
CA MET A 11 -6.08 29.38 -12.10
C MET A 11 -6.91 28.08 -12.05
N MET A 12 -7.79 27.84 -13.03
CA MET A 12 -8.55 26.57 -13.09
C MET A 12 -7.66 25.34 -13.35
N PHE A 13 -6.54 25.49 -14.08
CA PHE A 13 -5.61 24.40 -14.34
C PHE A 13 -4.72 24.02 -13.15
N ILE A 14 -4.67 24.84 -12.08
CA ILE A 14 -3.79 24.61 -10.93
C ILE A 14 -4.41 23.62 -9.92
N ILE A 15 -5.71 23.33 -9.99
CA ILE A 15 -6.41 22.50 -9.00
C ILE A 15 -6.80 21.13 -9.56
N CYS A 16 -5.86 20.46 -10.24
CA CYS A 16 -5.95 19.00 -10.42
C CYS A 16 -4.86 18.34 -9.57
N GLY A 17 -4.95 18.57 -8.26
CA GLY A 17 -4.17 17.82 -7.29
C GLY A 17 -4.66 16.38 -7.30
N ALA A 18 -3.88 15.49 -7.89
CA ALA A 18 -4.12 14.06 -7.85
C ALA A 18 -3.91 13.63 -6.38
N TYR A 19 -4.97 13.62 -5.57
CA TYR A 19 -4.87 13.28 -4.15
C TYR A 19 -4.51 11.80 -4.02
N ALA A 20 -3.33 11.52 -3.45
CA ALA A 20 -2.98 10.17 -3.06
C ALA A 20 -3.94 9.69 -1.96
N GLY A 21 -4.56 8.54 -2.17
CA GLY A 21 -5.43 7.88 -1.20
C GLY A 21 -4.65 6.87 -0.36
N THR A 22 -5.14 6.62 0.85
CA THR A 22 -4.69 5.48 1.69
C THR A 22 -5.63 4.31 1.47
N TYR A 23 -5.10 3.18 1.04
CA TYR A 23 -5.83 1.95 0.80
C TYR A 23 -5.42 0.91 1.84
N GLU A 24 -6.42 0.35 2.54
CA GLU A 24 -6.23 -0.65 3.59
C GLU A 24 -6.70 -2.02 3.11
N PHE A 25 -5.85 -3.02 3.31
CA PHE A 25 -6.13 -4.42 2.97
C PHE A 25 -5.84 -5.29 4.19
N GLU A 26 -6.83 -6.10 4.55
CA GLU A 26 -6.75 -7.01 5.69
C GLU A 26 -6.89 -8.46 5.21
N PHE A 27 -6.05 -9.33 5.74
CA PHE A 27 -6.06 -10.75 5.45
C PHE A 27 -6.06 -11.54 6.76
N GLY A 28 -6.90 -12.57 6.85
CA GLY A 28 -6.98 -13.45 8.02
C GLY A 28 -7.85 -12.92 9.16
N THR A 29 -7.56 -13.35 10.39
CA THR A 29 -8.32 -13.02 11.60
C THR A 29 -7.44 -12.25 12.59
N ASN A 30 -7.84 -11.03 12.95
CA ASN A 30 -7.08 -10.11 13.80
C ASN A 30 -6.93 -10.63 15.25
N GLN A 31 -6.01 -11.56 15.46
CA GLN A 31 -5.73 -12.23 16.72
C GLN A 31 -4.24 -12.32 16.98
N GLY A 32 -3.86 -12.43 18.25
CA GLY A 32 -2.47 -12.60 18.66
C GLY A 32 -1.65 -11.30 18.67
N GLU A 33 -0.34 -11.49 18.70
CA GLU A 33 0.65 -10.43 18.94
C GLU A 33 1.19 -9.89 17.61
N VAL A 34 1.55 -8.61 17.54
CA VAL A 34 2.25 -8.05 16.37
C VAL A 34 3.67 -8.60 16.36
N ILE A 35 4.00 -9.40 15.36
CA ILE A 35 5.33 -9.99 15.20
C ILE A 35 6.19 -9.26 14.18
N HIS A 36 5.57 -8.48 13.31
CA HIS A 36 6.27 -7.79 12.24
C HIS A 36 5.58 -6.47 11.91
N THR A 37 6.37 -5.42 11.77
CA THR A 37 5.94 -4.15 11.17
C THR A 37 7.02 -3.69 10.21
N SER A 38 6.66 -3.46 8.96
CA SER A 38 7.58 -2.92 7.95
C SER A 38 6.95 -1.76 7.23
N ASN A 39 7.76 -0.73 6.98
CA ASN A 39 7.40 0.42 6.17
C ASN A 39 8.33 0.45 4.96
N GLY A 40 7.84 0.97 3.84
CA GLY A 40 8.67 1.15 2.67
C GLY A 40 8.11 2.10 1.65
N ILE A 41 8.97 2.39 0.68
CA ILE A 41 8.69 3.26 -0.47
C ILE A 41 8.68 2.38 -1.71
N ILE A 42 7.73 2.64 -2.61
CA ILE A 42 7.65 2.06 -3.94
C ILE A 42 7.88 3.21 -4.91
N LEU A 43 9.00 3.11 -5.64
CA LEU A 43 9.42 4.14 -6.59
C LEU A 43 8.46 4.16 -7.80
N PRO A 44 8.39 5.29 -8.53
CA PRO A 44 7.67 5.36 -9.80
C PRO A 44 8.10 4.25 -10.76
N PHE A 45 7.17 3.77 -11.60
CA PHE A 45 7.39 2.71 -12.58
C PHE A 45 7.73 1.31 -12.01
N ILE A 46 7.65 1.14 -10.69
CA ILE A 46 7.70 -0.18 -10.05
C ILE A 46 6.28 -0.69 -9.89
N TYR A 47 5.91 -1.68 -10.71
CA TYR A 47 4.54 -2.20 -10.77
C TYR A 47 4.28 -3.37 -9.84
N GLU A 48 5.33 -4.00 -9.31
CA GLU A 48 5.20 -5.15 -8.41
C GLU A 48 6.23 -5.07 -7.30
N THR A 49 5.79 -5.30 -6.06
CA THR A 49 6.63 -5.37 -4.88
C THR A 49 6.24 -6.57 -4.03
N ASN A 50 7.22 -7.43 -3.76
CA ASN A 50 7.05 -8.62 -2.93
C ASN A 50 7.69 -8.39 -1.55
N LYS A 51 6.95 -8.70 -0.48
CA LYS A 51 7.42 -8.58 0.90
C LYS A 51 7.10 -9.83 1.71
N TYR A 52 8.13 -10.45 2.26
CA TYR A 52 8.02 -11.62 3.11
C TYR A 52 7.89 -11.19 4.56
N ILE A 53 6.95 -11.79 5.29
CA ILE A 53 6.74 -11.58 6.71
C ILE A 53 7.48 -12.70 7.46
N PRO A 54 8.57 -12.40 8.18
CA PRO A 54 9.26 -13.41 8.96
C PRO A 54 8.37 -13.85 10.13
N VAL A 55 8.12 -15.15 10.25
CA VAL A 55 7.33 -15.74 11.34
C VAL A 55 8.27 -16.49 12.27
N PRO A 56 8.31 -16.16 13.57
CA PRO A 56 9.11 -16.89 14.55
C PRO A 56 8.72 -18.38 14.64
N PRO A 57 9.65 -19.26 15.09
CA PRO A 57 9.32 -20.66 15.34
C PRO A 57 8.15 -20.81 16.33
N ARG A 58 7.30 -21.82 16.12
CA ARG A 58 6.10 -22.11 16.95
C ARG A 58 5.06 -20.99 16.97
N MET A 59 5.06 -20.12 15.97
CA MET A 59 3.99 -19.19 15.72
C MET A 59 3.39 -19.43 14.34
N ARG A 60 2.13 -19.06 14.18
CA ARG A 60 1.43 -19.05 12.91
C ARG A 60 0.82 -17.68 12.68
N LEU A 61 1.05 -17.13 11.49
CA LEU A 61 0.45 -15.87 11.08
C LEU A 61 -1.07 -15.97 11.12
N SER A 62 -1.71 -15.07 11.85
CA SER A 62 -3.16 -15.00 12.03
C SER A 62 -3.76 -13.86 11.22
N TYR A 63 -3.05 -12.75 11.10
CA TYR A 63 -3.54 -11.55 10.44
C TYR A 63 -2.43 -10.73 9.79
N VAL A 64 -2.74 -10.16 8.63
CA VAL A 64 -1.89 -9.22 7.92
C VAL A 64 -2.71 -8.01 7.55
N ARG A 65 -2.23 -6.84 7.94
CA ARG A 65 -2.73 -5.56 7.46
C ARG A 65 -1.71 -4.91 6.55
N VAL A 66 -2.15 -4.42 5.41
CA VAL A 66 -1.34 -3.67 4.47
C VAL A 66 -2.01 -2.33 4.22
N LEU A 67 -1.32 -1.25 4.55
CA LEU A 67 -1.70 0.10 4.20
C LEU A 67 -0.84 0.53 3.03
N VAL A 68 -1.44 1.07 1.97
CA VAL A 68 -0.71 1.60 0.81
C VAL A 68 -1.21 3.01 0.54
N ASN A 69 -0.30 3.98 0.57
CA ASN A 69 -0.57 5.33 0.13
C ASN A 69 -0.14 5.45 -1.32
N SER A 70 -1.11 5.66 -2.22
CA SER A 70 -0.86 5.74 -3.65
C SER A 70 -1.91 6.59 -4.36
N LEU A 71 -1.58 7.05 -5.57
CA LEU A 71 -2.53 7.82 -6.35
C LEU A 71 -3.75 6.98 -6.78
N SER A 72 -3.50 5.77 -7.26
CA SER A 72 -4.55 4.82 -7.65
C SER A 72 -4.59 3.63 -6.70
N PRO A 73 -5.76 2.97 -6.54
CA PRO A 73 -5.88 1.77 -5.73
C PRO A 73 -4.95 0.67 -6.26
N PRO A 74 -4.03 0.13 -5.44
CA PRO A 74 -3.24 -1.02 -5.81
C PRO A 74 -4.06 -2.30 -5.66
N LYS A 75 -3.59 -3.37 -6.29
CA LYS A 75 -4.02 -4.72 -5.95
C LYS A 75 -3.04 -5.31 -4.94
N VAL A 76 -3.53 -5.72 -3.78
CA VAL A 76 -2.72 -6.39 -2.77
C VAL A 76 -3.24 -7.81 -2.57
N ASP A 77 -2.34 -8.78 -2.66
CA ASP A 77 -2.63 -10.19 -2.43
C ASP A 77 -1.70 -10.72 -1.33
N PHE A 78 -2.17 -11.72 -0.57
CA PHE A 78 -1.38 -12.40 0.45
C PHE A 78 -1.30 -13.90 0.16
N ASP A 79 -0.07 -14.41 0.05
CA ASP A 79 0.23 -15.83 -0.06
C ASP A 79 0.56 -16.39 1.33
N SER A 80 -0.38 -17.14 1.91
CA SER A 80 -0.24 -17.74 3.24
C SER A 80 0.78 -18.87 3.29
N THR A 81 1.11 -19.50 2.16
CA THR A 81 2.08 -20.61 2.12
C THR A 81 3.49 -20.08 2.26
N LEU A 82 3.77 -18.93 1.64
CA LEU A 82 5.08 -18.27 1.67
C LEU A 82 5.16 -17.11 2.67
N ASN A 83 4.07 -16.80 3.38
CA ASN A 83 3.92 -15.60 4.21
C ASN A 83 4.33 -14.33 3.46
N LYS A 84 3.85 -14.18 2.23
CA LYS A 84 4.30 -13.16 1.29
C LYS A 84 3.15 -12.22 0.91
N VAL A 85 3.36 -10.93 1.10
CA VAL A 85 2.52 -9.85 0.58
C VAL A 85 3.01 -9.47 -0.81
N ASN A 86 2.10 -9.43 -1.78
CA ASN A 86 2.36 -8.98 -3.14
C ASN A 86 1.52 -7.72 -3.39
N ILE A 87 2.20 -6.59 -3.63
CA ILE A 87 1.58 -5.30 -3.94
C ILE A 87 1.79 -5.04 -5.42
N ARG A 88 0.70 -4.88 -6.17
CA ARG A 88 0.71 -4.62 -7.62
C ARG A 88 0.01 -3.32 -7.94
N PHE A 89 0.61 -2.59 -8.88
CA PHE A 89 0.04 -1.38 -9.43
C PHE A 89 -0.33 -1.57 -10.90
N SER A 90 -1.25 -0.75 -11.39
CA SER A 90 -1.50 -0.62 -12.82
C SER A 90 -0.25 -0.05 -13.52
N LEU A 91 -0.12 -0.31 -14.83
CA LEU A 91 0.95 0.26 -15.65
C LEU A 91 0.94 1.80 -15.70
N THR A 92 -0.14 2.42 -15.24
CA THR A 92 -0.31 3.88 -15.15
C THR A 92 0.25 4.48 -13.86
N GLN A 93 0.81 3.67 -12.95
CA GLN A 93 1.42 4.14 -11.71
C GLN A 93 2.75 4.85 -11.98
N ILE A 94 2.67 6.17 -12.09
CA ILE A 94 3.81 7.06 -12.33
C ILE A 94 4.24 7.84 -11.09
N THR A 95 3.58 7.61 -9.94
CA THR A 95 3.81 8.36 -8.70
C THR A 95 4.51 7.51 -7.65
N LEU A 96 5.21 8.20 -6.73
CA LEU A 96 5.78 7.58 -5.56
C LEU A 96 4.66 7.09 -4.64
N SER A 97 4.79 5.86 -4.14
CA SER A 97 3.86 5.27 -3.19
C SER A 97 4.59 4.82 -1.93
N THR A 98 3.87 4.73 -0.82
CA THR A 98 4.41 4.18 0.43
C THR A 98 3.52 3.06 0.92
N TYR A 99 4.09 2.13 1.68
CA TYR A 99 3.32 1.07 2.31
C TYR A 99 3.75 0.82 3.74
N THR A 100 2.82 0.29 4.52
CA THR A 100 3.02 -0.22 5.87
C THR A 100 2.39 -1.61 5.95
N ILE A 101 3.17 -2.63 6.32
CA ILE A 101 2.69 -3.98 6.56
C ILE A 101 2.78 -4.26 8.06
N VAL A 102 1.69 -4.75 8.64
CA VAL A 102 1.62 -5.21 10.03
C VAL A 102 1.18 -6.66 10.04
N GLY A 103 2.04 -7.54 10.51
CA GLY A 103 1.77 -8.97 10.67
C GLY A 103 1.53 -9.32 12.14
N LYS A 104 0.42 -10.02 12.42
CA LYS A 104 0.13 -10.62 13.70
C LYS A 104 0.19 -12.14 13.62
N ALA A 105 0.61 -12.76 14.71
CA ALA A 105 0.68 -14.20 14.82
C ALA A 105 0.20 -14.70 16.19
N VAL A 106 -0.28 -15.93 16.19
CA VAL A 106 -0.65 -16.68 17.40
C VAL A 106 0.35 -17.80 17.62
N ARG A 107 0.53 -18.22 18.87
CA ARG A 107 1.36 -19.39 19.18
C ARG A 107 0.67 -20.64 18.66
N THR A 108 1.43 -21.49 17.98
CA THR A 108 0.99 -22.83 17.60
C THR A 108 1.11 -23.69 18.86
N GLN A 109 -0.01 -24.26 19.32
CA GLN A 109 -0.05 -25.21 20.43
C GLN A 109 0.67 -26.51 20.08
#